data_AF-A0A6J5U609-F1
#
_entry.id   AF-A0A6J5U609-F1
#
_cell.length_a   1.000
_cell.length_b   1.000
_cell.length_c   1.000
_cell.angle_alpha   90.00
_cell.angle_beta   90.00
_cell.angle_gamma   90.00
#
_symmetry.space_group_name_H-M   'P 1'
#
loop_
_entity.id
_entity.type
_entity.pdbx_description
1 polymer ?
#
loop_
_entity_poly.entity_id
_entity_poly.type
_entity_poly.pdbx_seq_one_letter_code
_entity_poly.pdbx_strand_id
1 'polypeptide(L)'
;MAASLMGSGQRLAALALCLILLLDITMPSLVLANKAKGGGHHRGGGGRAQKGGGHKGGGGGHKGGKGGGPKGGSGPKGGVGPKGSSEPKGGVGPKGGSGPKGGGVAPNVPKPKPNPNPVGGGIPKPNPNPVIHPNPNPVIPPNPNPVIPPNPVIPPNPNPNPNPVIPTNPIPAGGAPVGGGVPVPEAGKGILYHGGPLLTGDLNLSILFYGQFTAEQKNVVRSFLRSLENTENDHIAAVHRWWDIVEAYQLFTNKPGLDPTAAPPRLRIKVGTQQSDDKYTVGKVLTIDFINSLFKKADSGKPNTLVVLFTGSQVTVQGLCRGKCYEHGLVDNKPYLIVGNPEIECPGACGWPFNRLDYGVSNQVTVKPPNGNAGIDAMLINFASGLAAAVTNPFNTGFFKPGPKDDPIEAGTACDNIFGSGAVPGQTGKVELDPASGGSYNAIGEKGMKFMLPSVWNPRTNNCWTAL
;
A
#
# COMPACT_ATOMS: atom_id res chain seq x y z
N MET A 1 37.92 -30.95 -42.25
CA MET A 1 36.99 -31.23 -41.13
C MET A 1 37.82 -31.23 -39.86
N ALA A 2 37.57 -30.34 -38.91
CA ALA A 2 38.41 -30.17 -37.74
C ALA A 2 37.60 -29.76 -36.50
N ALA A 3 37.89 -30.39 -35.38
CA ALA A 3 37.55 -29.92 -34.04
C ALA A 3 38.84 -29.44 -33.36
N SER A 4 38.69 -28.73 -32.23
CA SER A 4 39.75 -28.13 -31.41
C SER A 4 40.45 -26.90 -32.03
N LEU A 5 40.37 -25.77 -31.30
CA LEU A 5 41.50 -24.92 -30.90
C LEU A 5 40.99 -23.68 -30.13
N MET A 6 40.91 -23.80 -28.80
CA MET A 6 40.84 -22.64 -27.90
C MET A 6 42.02 -22.70 -26.94
N GLY A 7 42.88 -21.68 -26.99
CA GLY A 7 44.21 -21.71 -26.37
C GLY A 7 44.21 -21.64 -24.85
N SER A 8 45.16 -22.35 -24.22
CA SER A 8 45.25 -22.49 -22.75
C SER A 8 45.36 -21.14 -21.99
N GLY A 9 45.90 -20.09 -22.62
CA GLY A 9 46.11 -18.80 -21.96
C GLY A 9 44.83 -18.10 -21.48
N GLN A 10 43.71 -18.24 -22.20
CA GLN A 10 42.46 -17.56 -21.84
C GLN A 10 41.78 -18.15 -20.58
N ARG A 11 42.07 -19.41 -20.22
CA ARG A 11 41.49 -20.05 -19.02
C ARG A 11 42.12 -19.56 -17.72
N LEU A 12 43.41 -19.21 -17.71
CA LEU A 12 44.05 -18.65 -16.51
C LEU A 12 43.56 -17.23 -16.20
N ALA A 13 43.32 -16.39 -17.21
CA ALA A 13 42.80 -15.04 -17.01
C ALA A 13 41.42 -15.03 -16.34
N ALA A 14 40.52 -15.93 -16.74
CA ALA A 14 39.19 -16.07 -16.14
C ALA A 14 39.26 -16.54 -14.66
N LEU A 15 40.18 -17.47 -14.34
CA LEU A 15 40.40 -17.93 -12.96
C LEU A 15 41.04 -16.85 -12.08
N ALA A 16 41.95 -16.03 -12.62
CA ALA A 16 42.60 -14.94 -11.89
C ALA A 16 41.61 -13.86 -11.44
N LEU A 17 40.71 -13.41 -12.33
CA LEU A 17 39.65 -12.46 -11.94
C LEU A 17 38.67 -13.07 -10.91
N CYS A 18 38.42 -14.38 -10.99
CA CYS A 18 37.52 -15.06 -10.05
C CYS A 18 38.11 -15.14 -8.63
N LEU A 19 39.43 -15.33 -8.48
CA LEU A 19 40.08 -15.30 -7.17
C LEU A 19 40.13 -13.90 -6.53
N ILE A 20 40.34 -12.85 -7.33
CA ILE A 20 40.41 -11.48 -6.82
C ILE A 20 39.05 -11.04 -6.22
N LEU A 21 37.94 -11.43 -6.86
CA LEU A 21 36.59 -11.15 -6.36
C LEU A 21 36.15 -11.98 -5.14
N LEU A 22 37.00 -12.90 -4.64
CA LEU A 22 36.72 -13.76 -3.48
C LEU A 22 37.49 -13.37 -2.21
N LEU A 23 38.30 -12.30 -2.24
CA LEU A 23 39.13 -11.87 -1.09
C LEU A 23 38.67 -10.55 -0.42
N ASP A 24 37.78 -9.77 -1.03
CA ASP A 24 37.31 -8.46 -0.52
C ASP A 24 36.19 -8.55 0.54
N ILE A 25 36.13 -9.63 1.35
CA ILE A 25 35.11 -9.82 2.41
C ILE A 25 35.73 -10.12 3.80
N THR A 26 36.71 -9.32 4.23
CA THR A 26 37.04 -9.17 5.67
C THR A 26 37.55 -7.78 6.03
N MET A 27 36.66 -6.85 6.41
CA MET A 27 37.01 -5.66 7.21
C MET A 27 35.88 -5.30 8.19
N PRO A 28 35.99 -5.65 9.49
CA PRO A 28 35.09 -5.13 10.52
C PRO A 28 35.55 -3.73 10.97
N SER A 29 34.65 -2.74 10.92
CA SER A 29 34.96 -1.36 11.34
C SER A 29 35.28 -1.27 12.83
N LEU A 30 36.50 -0.88 13.20
CA LEU A 30 36.83 -0.50 14.57
C LEU A 30 36.14 0.82 14.93
N VAL A 31 35.24 0.79 15.93
CA VAL A 31 34.78 1.99 16.63
C VAL A 31 35.72 2.26 17.80
N LEU A 32 36.50 3.35 17.73
CA LEU A 32 37.32 3.80 18.86
C LEU A 32 36.45 4.40 19.96
N ALA A 33 36.10 3.59 20.96
CA ALA A 33 35.48 4.06 22.20
C ALA A 33 36.55 4.66 23.14
N ASN A 34 36.84 5.95 22.99
CA ASN A 34 37.75 6.67 23.89
C ASN A 34 37.14 6.79 25.30
N LYS A 35 37.69 6.08 26.30
CA LYS A 35 37.35 6.27 27.72
C LYS A 35 38.60 6.21 28.61
N ALA A 36 39.07 7.39 29.01
CA ALA A 36 40.24 7.55 29.89
C ALA A 36 39.99 7.05 31.32
N LYS A 37 41.07 6.78 32.07
CA LYS A 37 41.04 6.21 33.42
C LYS A 37 41.06 7.25 34.54
N GLY A 38 40.33 6.92 35.61
CA GLY A 38 40.52 7.30 37.01
C GLY A 38 39.47 6.50 37.80
N GLY A 39 39.74 5.80 38.91
CA GLY A 39 40.82 5.86 39.88
C GLY A 39 40.23 6.24 41.24
N GLY A 40 40.16 5.40 42.27
CA GLY A 40 40.62 4.00 42.40
C GLY A 40 40.20 3.38 43.75
N HIS A 41 41.08 2.56 44.35
CA HIS A 41 41.06 2.06 45.75
C HIS A 41 40.06 0.97 46.21
N HIS A 42 40.52 -0.29 46.06
CA HIS A 42 40.92 -1.21 47.16
C HIS A 42 39.92 -1.96 48.07
N ARG A 43 40.33 -3.21 48.37
CA ARG A 43 39.90 -4.19 49.41
C ARG A 43 38.55 -4.92 49.16
N GLY A 44 38.45 -6.24 49.37
CA GLY A 44 39.50 -7.25 49.63
C GLY A 44 38.98 -8.61 50.15
N GLY A 45 39.63 -9.72 49.76
CA GLY A 45 39.32 -11.10 50.19
C GLY A 45 38.14 -11.77 49.46
N GLY A 46 38.01 -13.11 49.41
CA GLY A 46 38.94 -14.18 49.82
C GLY A 46 38.24 -15.56 49.96
N GLY A 47 38.85 -16.66 49.46
CA GLY A 47 38.32 -18.05 49.50
C GLY A 47 37.40 -18.38 48.29
N ARG A 48 37.65 -19.41 47.45
CA ARG A 48 37.62 -20.89 47.66
C ARG A 48 36.29 -21.37 48.28
N ALA A 49 35.40 -22.09 47.59
CA ALA A 49 35.48 -23.47 47.04
C ALA A 49 35.37 -24.56 48.16
N GLN A 50 34.78 -25.75 47.99
CA GLN A 50 34.21 -26.47 46.82
C GLN A 50 33.29 -27.64 47.31
N LYS A 51 32.48 -28.26 46.41
CA LYS A 51 31.74 -29.55 46.57
C LYS A 51 30.59 -29.57 47.61
N GLY A 52 29.61 -30.49 47.54
CA GLY A 52 29.25 -31.42 46.46
C GLY A 52 28.49 -32.69 46.91
N GLY A 53 27.48 -33.11 46.14
CA GLY A 53 26.65 -34.32 46.38
C GLY A 53 25.53 -34.14 47.44
N GLY A 54 24.45 -34.93 47.46
CA GLY A 54 23.96 -35.94 46.51
C GLY A 54 23.09 -37.03 47.18
N HIS A 55 22.15 -37.66 46.44
CA HIS A 55 21.28 -38.80 46.86
C HIS A 55 20.23 -38.49 47.98
N LYS A 56 19.12 -39.24 48.20
CA LYS A 56 18.25 -40.13 47.36
C LYS A 56 16.90 -40.35 48.11
N GLY A 57 15.85 -40.80 47.39
CA GLY A 57 14.55 -41.23 47.97
C GLY A 57 13.55 -40.08 48.20
N GLY A 58 12.22 -40.25 48.17
CA GLY A 58 11.38 -41.46 48.03
C GLY A 58 10.74 -41.90 49.37
N GLY A 59 9.44 -42.14 49.49
CA GLY A 59 8.34 -42.01 48.52
C GLY A 59 6.98 -42.45 49.10
N GLY A 60 5.86 -42.01 48.51
CA GLY A 60 4.49 -42.28 48.98
C GLY A 60 4.06 -41.44 50.21
N GLY A 61 2.79 -41.08 50.43
CA GLY A 61 1.61 -41.14 49.55
C GLY A 61 0.40 -41.87 50.15
N HIS A 62 -0.65 -41.15 50.56
CA HIS A 62 -2.00 -41.69 50.74
C HIS A 62 -3.12 -40.62 50.80
N LYS A 63 -4.36 -41.13 50.70
CA LYS A 63 -5.71 -40.51 50.80
C LYS A 63 -5.82 -39.43 51.91
N GLY A 64 -6.68 -38.41 51.85
CA GLY A 64 -7.79 -38.08 50.93
C GLY A 64 -9.16 -38.04 51.66
N GLY A 65 -9.99 -37.01 51.45
CA GLY A 65 -11.35 -36.96 52.04
C GLY A 65 -12.03 -35.57 52.09
N LYS A 66 -13.27 -35.51 51.59
CA LYS A 66 -14.30 -34.45 51.67
C LYS A 66 -14.31 -33.73 53.04
N GLY A 67 -14.55 -32.42 53.20
CA GLY A 67 -15.59 -31.56 52.65
C GLY A 67 -16.10 -30.59 53.76
N GLY A 68 -16.94 -29.61 53.41
CA GLY A 68 -17.61 -28.73 54.39
C GLY A 68 -17.25 -27.24 54.31
N GLY A 69 -18.17 -26.42 53.76
CA GLY A 69 -18.32 -25.02 54.18
C GLY A 69 -19.32 -24.92 55.34
N PRO A 70 -19.43 -23.76 56.02
CA PRO A 70 -20.39 -22.76 55.52
C PRO A 70 -20.05 -21.28 55.79
N LYS A 71 -20.86 -20.37 55.23
CA LYS A 71 -21.31 -19.01 55.70
C LYS A 71 -20.35 -18.14 56.55
N GLY A 72 -20.25 -16.81 56.35
CA GLY A 72 -20.96 -15.90 55.44
C GLY A 72 -21.14 -14.49 56.06
N GLY A 73 -21.36 -13.46 55.23
CA GLY A 73 -21.45 -12.04 55.63
C GLY A 73 -20.08 -11.33 55.70
N SER A 74 -20.00 -10.00 55.63
CA SER A 74 -21.01 -8.97 55.30
C SER A 74 -20.33 -7.61 54.97
N GLY A 75 -20.95 -6.78 54.11
CA GLY A 75 -20.65 -5.33 54.06
C GLY A 75 -21.18 -4.60 55.31
N PRO A 76 -21.05 -3.25 55.45
CA PRO A 76 -21.54 -2.31 54.42
C PRO A 76 -20.85 -0.91 54.36
N LYS A 77 -21.42 0.00 53.54
CA LYS A 77 -21.22 1.48 53.46
C LYS A 77 -19.84 1.93 52.91
N GLY A 78 -19.70 3.08 52.25
CA GLY A 78 -20.69 4.09 51.84
C GLY A 78 -20.31 5.50 52.32
N GLY A 79 -19.82 6.36 51.42
CA GLY A 79 -19.31 7.70 51.78
C GLY A 79 -19.36 8.73 50.64
N VAL A 80 -19.94 9.89 50.97
CA VAL A 80 -20.15 11.11 50.18
C VAL A 80 -18.91 11.66 49.44
N GLY A 81 -19.16 12.34 48.31
CA GLY A 81 -18.22 13.31 47.69
C GLY A 81 -18.69 14.77 47.83
N PRO A 82 -17.88 15.77 47.40
CA PRO A 82 -18.19 17.19 47.60
C PRO A 82 -18.60 17.96 46.32
N LYS A 83 -19.37 19.05 46.51
CA LYS A 83 -19.51 20.21 45.61
C LYS A 83 -18.26 21.11 45.78
N GLY A 84 -17.89 22.09 44.94
CA GLY A 84 -18.49 22.70 43.75
C GLY A 84 -18.05 24.18 43.65
N SER A 85 -18.46 24.91 42.60
CA SER A 85 -18.07 26.31 42.25
C SER A 85 -16.63 26.49 41.70
N SER A 86 -16.31 27.51 40.89
CA SER A 86 -17.08 28.72 40.47
C SER A 86 -16.84 29.13 39.00
N GLU A 87 -17.86 29.71 38.33
CA GLU A 87 -17.68 30.54 37.11
C GLU A 87 -16.91 31.84 37.45
N PRO A 88 -16.49 32.63 36.43
CA PRO A 88 -17.17 33.92 36.31
C PRO A 88 -17.61 34.29 34.88
N LYS A 89 -18.76 34.98 34.79
CA LYS A 89 -19.19 35.76 33.62
C LYS A 89 -18.90 37.24 33.86
N GLY A 90 -18.53 37.98 32.81
CA GLY A 90 -18.18 39.40 32.95
C GLY A 90 -17.96 40.11 31.61
N GLY A 91 -18.95 40.07 30.71
CA GLY A 91 -18.90 40.79 29.43
C GLY A 91 -19.57 42.16 29.52
N VAL A 92 -18.80 43.24 29.34
CA VAL A 92 -19.31 44.60 29.12
C VAL A 92 -18.46 45.26 28.05
N GLY A 93 -19.08 45.78 26.98
CA GLY A 93 -18.41 46.58 25.97
C GLY A 93 -19.06 47.96 25.84
N PRO A 94 -18.34 48.94 25.29
CA PRO A 94 -18.99 49.95 24.48
C PRO A 94 -18.35 50.18 23.10
N LYS A 95 -19.19 50.73 22.23
CA LYS A 95 -19.06 51.00 20.80
C LYS A 95 -17.83 51.84 20.37
N GLY A 96 -17.28 51.48 19.22
CA GLY A 96 -17.10 52.40 18.07
C GLY A 96 -15.78 53.17 17.96
N GLY A 97 -15.27 53.29 16.72
CA GLY A 97 -14.07 54.09 16.41
C GLY A 97 -13.50 53.81 15.00
N SER A 98 -13.78 54.71 14.06
CA SER A 98 -13.38 54.66 12.65
C SER A 98 -11.86 54.70 12.36
N GLY A 99 -11.37 53.75 11.56
CA GLY A 99 -10.46 53.96 10.41
C GLY A 99 -8.98 54.36 10.64
N PRO A 100 -8.01 53.76 9.91
CA PRO A 100 -6.62 54.21 9.89
C PRO A 100 -6.26 55.09 8.67
N LYS A 101 -5.51 56.18 8.88
CA LYS A 101 -4.68 56.86 7.86
C LYS A 101 -3.25 56.98 8.40
N GLY A 102 -2.27 56.60 7.56
CA GLY A 102 -0.89 56.36 7.99
C GLY A 102 -0.01 57.59 8.28
N GLY A 103 1.25 57.30 8.60
CA GLY A 103 2.33 58.27 8.76
C GLY A 103 3.39 57.82 9.77
N GLY A 104 4.63 57.62 9.32
CA GLY A 104 5.77 57.28 10.19
C GLY A 104 7.01 56.86 9.37
N VAL A 105 8.13 57.57 9.53
CA VAL A 105 9.37 57.39 8.76
C VAL A 105 10.55 57.14 9.71
N ALA A 106 11.51 56.31 9.30
CA ALA A 106 12.79 56.10 9.99
C ALA A 106 13.97 56.16 8.98
N PRO A 107 15.08 56.87 9.26
CA PRO A 107 16.14 57.10 8.26
C PRO A 107 17.52 56.48 8.55
N ASN A 108 18.17 55.98 7.47
CA ASN A 108 19.59 56.13 7.07
C ASN A 108 20.72 55.61 8.01
N VAL A 109 21.73 54.86 7.53
CA VAL A 109 23.11 55.28 7.10
C VAL A 109 24.00 53.99 7.14
N PRO A 110 25.14 53.75 6.41
CA PRO A 110 25.81 54.41 5.27
C PRO A 110 26.02 53.44 4.05
N LYS A 111 27.13 53.61 3.29
CA LYS A 111 27.74 52.67 2.31
C LYS A 111 29.28 52.89 2.27
N PRO A 112 30.10 51.91 1.82
CA PRO A 112 31.37 52.23 1.15
C PRO A 112 31.61 51.53 -0.22
N LYS A 113 32.55 52.12 -0.96
CA LYS A 113 32.88 52.04 -2.41
C LYS A 113 33.25 50.67 -3.03
N PRO A 114 33.11 50.51 -4.36
CA PRO A 114 33.79 49.48 -5.18
C PRO A 114 35.15 49.97 -5.77
N ASN A 115 35.87 49.07 -6.46
CA ASN A 115 37.17 49.31 -7.15
C ASN A 115 37.05 49.06 -8.69
N PRO A 116 38.01 49.49 -9.55
CA PRO A 116 37.72 49.73 -10.98
C PRO A 116 38.15 48.67 -12.02
N ASN A 117 37.60 48.85 -13.23
CA ASN A 117 37.94 48.34 -14.58
C ASN A 117 39.40 48.65 -15.02
N PRO A 118 39.97 48.13 -16.16
CA PRO A 118 39.37 47.76 -17.48
C PRO A 118 39.82 46.37 -18.03
N VAL A 119 39.64 45.89 -19.28
CA VAL A 119 39.64 46.46 -20.67
C VAL A 119 38.86 45.53 -21.64
N GLY A 120 38.30 46.03 -22.76
CA GLY A 120 38.20 45.21 -23.99
C GLY A 120 36.96 45.31 -24.90
N GLY A 121 36.94 46.31 -25.80
CA GLY A 121 36.56 46.20 -27.22
C GLY A 121 35.19 45.65 -27.72
N GLY A 122 34.55 46.41 -28.62
CA GLY A 122 33.70 45.87 -29.70
C GLY A 122 32.18 46.07 -29.57
N ILE A 123 31.59 46.90 -30.45
CA ILE A 123 30.14 47.01 -30.63
C ILE A 123 29.75 46.60 -32.05
N PRO A 124 29.01 45.49 -32.22
CA PRO A 124 28.11 45.27 -33.35
C PRO A 124 26.70 45.81 -33.04
N LYS A 125 25.97 46.24 -34.09
CA LYS A 125 24.59 46.74 -33.96
C LYS A 125 23.60 45.59 -33.67
N PRO A 126 22.50 45.83 -32.93
CA PRO A 126 21.38 44.89 -32.90
C PRO A 126 20.76 44.73 -34.30
N ASN A 127 20.52 43.49 -34.73
CA ASN A 127 19.76 43.18 -35.93
C ASN A 127 18.24 43.23 -35.59
N PRO A 128 17.33 43.60 -36.52
CA PRO A 128 15.90 43.68 -36.20
C PRO A 128 15.29 42.32 -35.83
N ASN A 129 14.30 42.33 -34.92
CA ASN A 129 13.45 41.17 -34.68
C ASN A 129 12.68 40.78 -35.95
N PRO A 130 12.54 39.48 -36.26
CA PRO A 130 11.60 39.02 -37.28
C PRO A 130 10.16 39.39 -36.91
N VAL A 131 9.40 39.94 -37.86
CA VAL A 131 7.96 40.15 -37.71
C VAL A 131 7.27 38.80 -37.79
N ILE A 132 6.62 38.37 -36.69
CA ILE A 132 5.78 37.17 -36.69
C ILE A 132 4.47 37.50 -37.40
N HIS A 133 4.33 37.07 -38.65
CA HIS A 133 3.04 37.03 -39.33
C HIS A 133 2.14 35.97 -38.67
N PRO A 134 0.86 36.27 -38.37
CA PRO A 134 -0.10 35.25 -37.98
C PRO A 134 -0.34 34.28 -39.14
N ASN A 135 0.06 33.02 -38.99
CA ASN A 135 -0.30 31.98 -39.94
C ASN A 135 -1.80 31.65 -39.82
N PRO A 136 -2.60 31.62 -40.89
CA PRO A 136 -4.01 31.28 -40.80
C PRO A 136 -4.25 29.87 -40.24
N ASN A 137 -5.26 29.73 -39.37
CA ASN A 137 -5.73 28.41 -38.96
C ASN A 137 -6.22 27.60 -40.18
N PRO A 138 -5.83 26.33 -40.33
CA PRO A 138 -6.46 25.44 -41.31
C PRO A 138 -7.95 25.27 -40.97
N VAL A 139 -8.83 25.65 -41.90
CA VAL A 139 -10.26 25.34 -41.79
C VAL A 139 -10.44 23.86 -42.08
N ILE A 140 -10.68 23.08 -41.02
CA ILE A 140 -10.99 21.65 -41.14
C ILE A 140 -12.41 21.52 -41.73
N PRO A 141 -12.60 20.87 -42.89
CA PRO A 141 -13.94 20.63 -43.41
C PRO A 141 -14.71 19.63 -42.52
N PRO A 142 -16.05 19.74 -42.42
CA PRO A 142 -16.83 18.83 -41.59
C PRO A 142 -16.69 17.39 -42.09
N ASN A 143 -16.36 16.48 -41.17
CA ASN A 143 -16.24 15.05 -41.46
C ASN A 143 -17.60 14.48 -41.92
N PRO A 144 -17.69 13.81 -43.09
CA PRO A 144 -18.93 13.14 -43.48
C PRO A 144 -19.23 11.99 -42.51
N ASN A 145 -20.50 11.87 -42.09
CA ASN A 145 -20.93 10.80 -41.20
C ASN A 145 -20.64 9.42 -41.81
N PRO A 146 -20.09 8.45 -41.06
CA PRO A 146 -19.92 7.09 -41.55
C PRO A 146 -21.30 6.46 -41.81
N VAL A 147 -21.55 6.06 -43.05
CA VAL A 147 -22.76 5.30 -43.42
C VAL A 147 -22.64 3.91 -42.83
N ILE A 148 -23.47 3.62 -41.83
CA ILE A 148 -23.56 2.28 -41.22
C ILE A 148 -24.22 1.33 -42.24
N PRO A 149 -23.55 0.24 -42.68
CA PRO A 149 -24.20 -0.75 -43.52
C PRO A 149 -25.28 -1.51 -42.72
N PRO A 150 -26.40 -1.93 -43.35
CA PRO A 150 -27.45 -2.66 -42.65
C PRO A 150 -26.93 -4.02 -42.14
N ASN A 151 -27.34 -4.40 -40.93
CA ASN A 151 -27.01 -5.70 -40.35
C ASN A 151 -27.47 -6.86 -41.25
N PRO A 152 -26.68 -7.95 -41.36
CA PRO A 152 -27.13 -9.18 -42.00
C PRO A 152 -28.40 -9.72 -41.32
N VAL A 153 -29.44 -10.00 -42.11
CA VAL A 153 -30.67 -10.64 -41.61
C VAL A 153 -30.38 -12.12 -41.38
N ILE A 154 -30.30 -12.52 -40.10
CA ILE A 154 -30.16 -13.92 -39.71
C ILE A 154 -31.53 -14.62 -39.85
N PRO A 155 -31.64 -15.73 -40.60
CA PRO A 155 -32.89 -16.47 -40.71
C PRO A 155 -33.26 -17.17 -39.38
N PRO A 156 -34.55 -17.32 -39.05
CA PRO A 156 -34.98 -17.91 -37.78
C PRO A 156 -34.65 -19.41 -37.69
N ASN A 157 -34.13 -19.84 -36.54
CA ASN A 157 -33.80 -21.24 -36.25
C ASN A 157 -35.06 -22.10 -36.01
N PRO A 158 -35.33 -23.15 -36.80
CA PRO A 158 -36.62 -23.85 -36.79
C PRO A 158 -36.67 -25.08 -35.87
N ASN A 159 -36.51 -24.92 -34.54
CA ASN A 159 -37.10 -25.87 -33.59
C ASN A 159 -37.22 -25.34 -32.14
N PRO A 160 -38.42 -25.32 -31.52
CA PRO A 160 -38.58 -25.05 -30.10
C PRO A 160 -38.59 -26.34 -29.26
N ASN A 161 -37.98 -26.30 -28.07
CA ASN A 161 -38.28 -27.25 -27.00
C ASN A 161 -38.27 -26.47 -25.67
N PRO A 162 -39.24 -26.66 -24.75
CA PRO A 162 -39.54 -25.65 -23.73
C PRO A 162 -38.67 -25.79 -22.48
N ASN A 163 -38.24 -24.65 -21.93
CA ASN A 163 -37.77 -24.55 -20.55
C ASN A 163 -38.93 -24.18 -19.60
N PRO A 164 -38.87 -24.54 -18.30
CA PRO A 164 -40.04 -24.45 -17.41
C PRO A 164 -40.49 -23.02 -17.07
N VAL A 165 -41.80 -22.87 -16.90
CA VAL A 165 -42.43 -21.61 -16.49
C VAL A 165 -42.17 -21.33 -15.00
N ILE A 166 -41.62 -20.16 -14.68
CA ILE A 166 -41.63 -19.60 -13.32
C ILE A 166 -42.84 -18.66 -13.21
N PRO A 167 -43.76 -18.85 -12.25
CA PRO A 167 -44.99 -18.06 -12.17
C PRO A 167 -44.73 -16.63 -11.67
N THR A 168 -45.18 -15.65 -12.43
CA THR A 168 -45.18 -14.23 -12.06
C THR A 168 -46.44 -13.88 -11.27
N ASN A 169 -46.29 -13.34 -10.05
CA ASN A 169 -47.40 -12.72 -9.31
C ASN A 169 -47.42 -11.19 -9.52
N PRO A 170 -48.59 -10.52 -9.45
CA PRO A 170 -48.71 -9.12 -9.87
C PRO A 170 -48.21 -8.11 -8.81
N ILE A 171 -47.67 -6.98 -9.29
CA ILE A 171 -47.34 -5.81 -8.46
C ILE A 171 -48.48 -4.79 -8.55
N PRO A 172 -49.09 -4.35 -7.42
CA PRO A 172 -49.99 -3.20 -7.40
C PRO A 172 -49.21 -1.88 -7.57
N ALA A 173 -49.69 -0.97 -8.42
CA ALA A 173 -49.06 0.34 -8.62
C ALA A 173 -49.61 1.40 -7.64
N GLY A 174 -48.75 2.32 -7.18
CA GLY A 174 -49.21 3.51 -6.45
C GLY A 174 -48.09 4.38 -5.83
N GLY A 175 -48.05 5.66 -6.22
CA GLY A 175 -47.40 6.73 -5.45
C GLY A 175 -45.94 7.08 -5.81
N ALA A 176 -45.68 8.38 -5.95
CA ALA A 176 -44.38 9.01 -6.14
C ALA A 176 -44.46 10.45 -5.58
N PRO A 177 -43.36 11.25 -5.55
CA PRO A 177 -42.02 10.92 -5.03
C PRO A 177 -41.49 12.02 -4.07
N VAL A 178 -40.75 11.67 -3.00
CA VAL A 178 -40.03 12.65 -2.16
C VAL A 178 -38.73 12.07 -1.60
N GLY A 179 -37.65 12.87 -1.58
CA GLY A 179 -36.48 12.63 -0.72
C GLY A 179 -35.34 11.80 -1.34
N GLY A 180 -34.41 12.47 -2.02
CA GLY A 180 -33.18 11.84 -2.53
C GLY A 180 -32.17 11.54 -1.42
N GLY A 181 -32.32 10.41 -0.74
CA GLY A 181 -31.29 9.86 0.12
C GLY A 181 -30.11 9.31 -0.68
N VAL A 182 -28.88 9.43 -0.16
CA VAL A 182 -27.73 8.69 -0.68
C VAL A 182 -28.01 7.20 -0.49
N PRO A 183 -27.80 6.33 -1.50
CA PRO A 183 -27.97 4.89 -1.33
C PRO A 183 -27.03 4.36 -0.25
N VAL A 184 -27.60 3.92 0.87
CA VAL A 184 -26.92 2.97 1.76
C VAL A 184 -26.69 1.71 0.93
N PRO A 185 -25.47 1.15 0.86
CA PRO A 185 -25.24 -0.08 0.11
C PRO A 185 -26.19 -1.17 0.60
N GLU A 186 -26.97 -1.74 -0.32
CA GLU A 186 -27.92 -2.80 0.04
C GLU A 186 -27.19 -3.96 0.73
N ALA A 187 -27.85 -4.60 1.70
CA ALA A 187 -27.37 -5.79 2.39
C ALA A 187 -27.45 -7.04 1.49
N GLY A 188 -26.80 -6.97 0.32
CA GLY A 188 -26.91 -7.87 -0.82
C GLY A 188 -25.66 -8.69 -1.07
N LYS A 189 -25.24 -9.49 -0.07
CA LYS A 189 -24.10 -10.43 -0.09
C LYS A 189 -22.70 -9.77 -0.18
N GLY A 190 -21.73 -10.50 0.38
CA GLY A 190 -20.31 -10.15 0.32
C GLY A 190 -19.68 -10.43 -1.04
N ILE A 191 -18.35 -10.48 -1.08
CA ILE A 191 -17.61 -10.97 -2.24
C ILE A 191 -17.91 -12.45 -2.45
N LEU A 192 -18.20 -12.87 -3.69
CA LEU A 192 -18.59 -14.24 -4.03
C LEU A 192 -17.47 -14.95 -4.79
N TYR A 193 -17.40 -16.27 -4.64
CA TYR A 193 -16.50 -17.13 -5.40
C TYR A 193 -17.16 -17.66 -6.68
N HIS A 194 -16.50 -17.50 -7.83
CA HIS A 194 -17.04 -17.83 -9.16
C HIS A 194 -16.38 -19.07 -9.80
N GLY A 195 -15.67 -19.88 -9.02
CA GLY A 195 -15.16 -21.20 -9.43
C GLY A 195 -13.72 -21.23 -9.99
N GLY A 196 -13.14 -20.08 -10.29
CA GLY A 196 -11.80 -19.95 -10.87
C GLY A 196 -10.64 -20.17 -9.88
N PRO A 197 -9.42 -20.41 -10.38
CA PRO A 197 -8.24 -20.64 -9.55
C PRO A 197 -7.77 -19.35 -8.83
N LEU A 198 -7.16 -19.54 -7.65
CA LEU A 198 -6.47 -18.50 -6.87
C LEU A 198 -4.95 -18.67 -6.99
N LEU A 199 -4.18 -17.65 -6.64
CA LEU A 199 -2.75 -17.83 -6.38
C LEU A 199 -2.57 -18.48 -5.00
N THR A 200 -1.86 -19.61 -4.95
CA THR A 200 -1.72 -20.45 -3.73
C THR A 200 -0.30 -21.03 -3.62
N GLY A 201 0.08 -21.49 -2.43
CA GLY A 201 1.36 -22.16 -2.20
C GLY A 201 2.58 -21.24 -2.32
N ASP A 202 3.58 -21.64 -3.11
CA ASP A 202 4.80 -20.86 -3.35
C ASP A 202 4.61 -19.90 -4.53
N LEU A 203 4.33 -18.62 -4.26
CA LEU A 203 4.15 -17.57 -5.28
C LEU A 203 5.45 -16.78 -5.48
N ASN A 204 5.99 -16.82 -6.70
CA ASN A 204 7.09 -15.96 -7.11
C ASN A 204 6.56 -14.55 -7.45
N LEU A 205 7.22 -13.51 -6.93
CA LEU A 205 7.04 -12.14 -7.42
C LEU A 205 8.22 -11.77 -8.31
N SER A 206 7.95 -11.44 -9.58
CA SER A 206 8.96 -10.91 -10.51
C SER A 206 8.71 -9.41 -10.67
N ILE A 207 9.59 -8.57 -10.15
CA ILE A 207 9.34 -7.15 -9.91
C ILE A 207 10.14 -6.29 -10.89
N LEU A 208 9.48 -5.33 -11.53
CA LEU A 208 10.09 -4.27 -12.33
C LEU A 208 9.76 -2.91 -11.73
N PHE A 209 10.78 -2.17 -11.31
CA PHE A 209 10.67 -0.74 -10.99
C PHE A 209 10.88 0.08 -12.27
N TYR A 210 9.80 0.56 -12.87
CA TYR A 210 9.82 1.32 -14.12
C TYR A 210 9.78 2.82 -13.87
N GLY A 211 10.86 3.53 -14.24
CA GLY A 211 11.10 4.93 -13.92
C GLY A 211 12.02 5.11 -12.70
N GLN A 212 12.13 6.37 -12.25
CA GLN A 212 13.02 6.75 -11.16
C GLN A 212 12.45 6.35 -9.79
N PHE A 213 13.27 5.66 -8.99
CA PHE A 213 12.94 5.16 -7.65
C PHE A 213 14.20 5.14 -6.77
N THR A 214 14.13 5.72 -5.58
CA THR A 214 15.27 5.75 -4.64
C THR A 214 15.51 4.40 -3.95
N ALA A 215 16.66 4.26 -3.27
CA ALA A 215 16.98 3.04 -2.52
C ALA A 215 16.01 2.82 -1.34
N GLU A 216 15.55 3.91 -0.73
CA GLU A 216 14.61 3.97 0.39
C GLU A 216 13.22 3.55 -0.08
N GLN A 217 12.75 4.11 -1.21
CA GLN A 217 11.47 3.71 -1.83
C GLN A 217 11.45 2.22 -2.17
N LYS A 218 12.52 1.69 -2.78
CA LYS A 218 12.67 0.25 -3.02
C LYS A 218 12.84 -0.55 -1.72
N ASN A 219 13.29 0.05 -0.62
CA ASN A 219 13.38 -0.62 0.68
C ASN A 219 12.00 -0.74 1.34
N VAL A 220 11.18 0.31 1.32
CA VAL A 220 9.79 0.31 1.82
C VAL A 220 8.99 -0.85 1.21
N VAL A 221 9.05 -1.03 -0.12
CA VAL A 221 8.42 -2.16 -0.81
C VAL A 221 8.97 -3.52 -0.39
N ARG A 222 10.31 -3.68 -0.33
CA ARG A 222 10.95 -4.96 0.07
C ARG A 222 10.66 -5.34 1.53
N SER A 223 10.60 -4.36 2.42
CA SER A 223 10.27 -4.57 3.83
C SER A 223 8.80 -4.95 4.00
N PHE A 224 7.86 -4.30 3.31
CA PHE A 224 6.45 -4.73 3.30
C PHE A 224 6.32 -6.20 2.88
N LEU A 225 6.95 -6.59 1.75
CA LEU A 225 6.88 -7.96 1.23
C LEU A 225 7.41 -9.01 2.22
N ARG A 226 8.55 -8.76 2.88
CA ARG A 226 9.07 -9.65 3.94
C ARG A 226 8.14 -9.73 5.16
N SER A 227 7.34 -8.70 5.39
CA SER A 227 6.47 -8.61 6.57
C SER A 227 5.21 -9.46 6.47
N LEU A 228 4.84 -9.91 5.26
CA LEU A 228 3.71 -10.82 5.01
C LEU A 228 3.94 -12.23 5.60
N GLU A 229 5.19 -12.70 5.59
CA GLU A 229 5.59 -13.99 6.20
C GLU A 229 6.29 -13.83 7.57
N ASN A 230 6.42 -12.62 8.10
CA ASN A 230 7.07 -12.38 9.40
C ASN A 230 6.14 -12.72 10.58
N THR A 231 5.95 -14.00 10.84
CA THR A 231 5.15 -14.52 11.97
C THR A 231 5.85 -14.41 13.34
N GLU A 232 7.13 -14.01 13.38
CA GLU A 232 7.86 -13.74 14.62
C GLU A 232 7.46 -12.39 15.26
N ASN A 233 6.86 -11.49 14.48
CA ASN A 233 6.32 -10.22 14.97
C ASN A 233 4.97 -10.44 15.69
N ASP A 234 5.00 -10.58 17.01
CA ASP A 234 3.81 -10.85 17.85
C ASP A 234 2.85 -9.65 18.02
N HIS A 235 3.21 -8.47 17.49
CA HIS A 235 2.43 -7.25 17.63
C HIS A 235 0.99 -7.40 17.11
N ILE A 236 0.02 -6.74 17.77
CA ILE A 236 -1.41 -6.86 17.40
C ILE A 236 -1.68 -6.43 15.95
N ALA A 237 -0.97 -5.40 15.50
CA ALA A 237 -1.00 -4.85 14.15
C ALA A 237 0.11 -5.40 13.23
N ALA A 238 0.59 -6.62 13.44
CA ALA A 238 1.62 -7.21 12.58
C ALA A 238 1.10 -7.40 11.14
N VAL A 239 1.88 -7.00 10.13
CA VAL A 239 1.51 -7.09 8.69
C VAL A 239 1.10 -8.51 8.28
N HIS A 240 1.68 -9.56 8.87
CA HIS A 240 1.27 -10.94 8.58
C HIS A 240 -0.21 -11.19 8.91
N ARG A 241 -0.79 -10.53 9.91
CA ARG A 241 -2.21 -10.74 10.29
C ARG A 241 -3.18 -10.18 9.26
N TRP A 242 -2.78 -9.11 8.57
CA TRP A 242 -3.49 -8.63 7.38
C TRP A 242 -3.38 -9.64 6.23
N TRP A 243 -2.21 -10.28 6.08
CA TRP A 243 -2.02 -11.35 5.11
C TRP A 243 -2.85 -12.61 5.43
N ASP A 244 -3.01 -12.97 6.70
CA ASP A 244 -3.83 -14.12 7.14
C ASP A 244 -5.31 -13.98 6.71
N ILE A 245 -5.83 -12.75 6.55
CA ILE A 245 -7.17 -12.49 5.99
C ILE A 245 -7.21 -12.75 4.48
N VAL A 246 -6.13 -12.41 3.74
CA VAL A 246 -6.00 -12.72 2.31
C VAL A 246 -5.85 -14.23 2.11
N GLU A 247 -5.02 -14.90 2.91
CA GLU A 247 -4.86 -16.36 2.88
C GLU A 247 -6.16 -17.10 3.19
N ALA A 248 -7.02 -16.55 4.06
CA ALA A 248 -8.30 -17.15 4.44
C ALA A 248 -9.22 -17.46 3.26
N TYR A 249 -9.16 -16.69 2.17
CA TYR A 249 -9.98 -16.89 0.96
C TYR A 249 -9.87 -18.30 0.36
N GLN A 250 -8.73 -18.97 0.53
CA GLN A 250 -8.53 -20.35 0.06
C GLN A 250 -9.57 -21.33 0.64
N LEU A 251 -10.00 -21.10 1.88
CA LEU A 251 -10.99 -21.91 2.60
C LEU A 251 -12.45 -21.68 2.13
N PHE A 252 -12.69 -20.65 1.33
CA PHE A 252 -14.03 -20.24 0.86
C PHE A 252 -14.28 -20.58 -0.62
N THR A 253 -13.42 -21.40 -1.24
CA THR A 253 -13.50 -21.76 -2.67
C THR A 253 -14.60 -22.79 -3.00
N ASN A 254 -15.64 -22.94 -2.16
CA ASN A 254 -16.75 -23.89 -2.29
C ASN A 254 -16.35 -25.38 -2.54
N LYS A 255 -15.08 -25.74 -2.35
CA LYS A 255 -14.59 -27.11 -2.52
C LYS A 255 -15.01 -28.00 -1.35
N PRO A 256 -15.44 -29.25 -1.58
CA PRO A 256 -15.73 -30.20 -0.50
C PRO A 256 -14.55 -30.40 0.44
N GLY A 257 -14.81 -30.53 1.74
CA GLY A 257 -13.80 -30.81 2.76
C GLY A 257 -13.00 -29.60 3.25
N LEU A 258 -13.31 -28.38 2.82
CA LEU A 258 -12.77 -27.16 3.42
C LEU A 258 -13.52 -26.81 4.72
N ASP A 259 -12.76 -26.37 5.73
CA ASP A 259 -13.28 -25.88 7.01
C ASP A 259 -13.11 -24.35 7.09
N PRO A 260 -14.21 -23.56 7.08
CA PRO A 260 -14.17 -22.11 7.22
C PRO A 260 -13.60 -21.58 8.56
N THR A 261 -13.36 -22.45 9.54
CA THR A 261 -12.78 -22.11 10.86
C THR A 261 -11.29 -22.45 10.97
N ALA A 262 -10.75 -23.31 10.10
CA ALA A 262 -9.35 -23.74 10.12
C ALA A 262 -8.35 -22.60 9.84
N ALA A 263 -7.09 -22.82 10.21
CA ALA A 263 -5.98 -21.99 9.73
C ALA A 263 -5.82 -22.18 8.21
N PRO A 264 -5.59 -21.10 7.42
CA PRO A 264 -5.47 -21.23 5.98
C PRO A 264 -4.11 -21.83 5.56
N PRO A 265 -4.00 -22.42 4.36
CA PRO A 265 -2.71 -22.77 3.77
C PRO A 265 -1.85 -21.51 3.56
N ARG A 266 -0.59 -21.53 3.96
CA ARG A 266 0.31 -20.38 3.77
C ARG A 266 0.54 -20.09 2.27
N LEU A 267 0.39 -18.84 1.88
CA LEU A 267 0.80 -18.29 0.60
C LEU A 267 2.16 -17.61 0.78
N ARG A 268 3.21 -18.29 0.31
CA ARG A 268 4.61 -17.88 0.51
C ARG A 268 5.05 -16.94 -0.60
N ILE A 269 5.55 -15.78 -0.24
CA ILE A 269 5.88 -14.67 -1.15
C ILE A 269 7.38 -14.66 -1.44
N LYS A 270 7.77 -15.40 -2.47
CA LYS A 270 9.16 -15.52 -2.93
C LYS A 270 9.49 -14.36 -3.86
N VAL A 271 10.02 -13.28 -3.29
CA VAL A 271 10.56 -12.15 -4.06
C VAL A 271 11.72 -12.66 -4.93
N GLY A 272 11.46 -12.77 -6.23
CA GLY A 272 12.36 -13.34 -7.22
C GLY A 272 13.23 -12.28 -7.89
N THR A 273 13.20 -12.26 -9.22
CA THR A 273 13.94 -11.27 -10.01
C THR A 273 13.43 -9.87 -9.68
N GLN A 274 14.34 -8.95 -9.37
CA GLN A 274 14.06 -7.52 -9.23
C GLN A 274 14.85 -6.77 -10.30
N GLN A 275 14.14 -6.05 -11.16
CA GLN A 275 14.70 -5.25 -12.25
C GLN A 275 14.43 -3.76 -12.01
N SER A 276 15.12 -2.90 -12.77
CA SER A 276 14.83 -1.47 -12.80
C SER A 276 15.03 -0.93 -14.21
N ASP A 277 14.20 0.05 -14.56
CA ASP A 277 14.21 0.75 -15.85
C ASP A 277 14.09 2.26 -15.59
N ASP A 278 15.18 2.83 -15.09
CA ASP A 278 15.32 4.24 -14.73
C ASP A 278 15.32 5.18 -15.95
N LYS A 279 15.48 4.60 -17.15
CA LYS A 279 15.59 5.27 -18.46
C LYS A 279 14.26 5.40 -19.19
N TYR A 280 13.18 4.77 -18.69
CA TYR A 280 11.87 4.74 -19.34
C TYR A 280 11.94 4.15 -20.76
N THR A 281 12.46 2.92 -20.93
CA THR A 281 12.77 2.37 -22.27
C THR A 281 11.62 2.27 -23.28
N VAL A 282 10.35 2.34 -22.83
CA VAL A 282 9.16 2.40 -23.70
C VAL A 282 8.36 3.71 -23.55
N GLY A 283 9.00 4.76 -23.00
CA GLY A 283 8.38 6.06 -22.78
C GLY A 283 7.67 6.22 -21.42
N LYS A 284 7.13 7.41 -21.16
CA LYS A 284 6.48 7.76 -19.89
C LYS A 284 4.96 7.55 -19.86
N VAL A 285 4.35 7.22 -20.98
CA VAL A 285 2.91 6.92 -21.08
C VAL A 285 2.78 5.44 -21.47
N LEU A 286 2.41 4.60 -20.51
CA LEU A 286 2.29 3.15 -20.72
C LEU A 286 0.91 2.79 -21.25
N THR A 287 0.86 2.42 -22.53
CA THR A 287 -0.29 1.77 -23.17
C THR A 287 -0.27 0.26 -22.90
N ILE A 288 -1.36 -0.43 -23.25
CA ILE A 288 -1.46 -1.91 -23.15
C ILE A 288 -0.29 -2.61 -23.86
N ASP A 289 0.12 -2.16 -25.05
CA ASP A 289 1.24 -2.76 -25.79
C ASP A 289 2.60 -2.56 -25.09
N PHE A 290 2.79 -1.42 -24.44
CA PHE A 290 3.98 -1.18 -23.62
C PHE A 290 3.95 -1.99 -22.32
N ILE A 291 2.78 -2.19 -21.70
CA ILE A 291 2.61 -3.12 -20.56
C ILE A 291 2.96 -4.55 -20.99
N ASN A 292 2.50 -5.01 -22.15
CA ASN A 292 2.85 -6.32 -22.72
C ASN A 292 4.37 -6.48 -22.94
N SER A 293 5.05 -5.44 -23.42
CA SER A 293 6.50 -5.42 -23.62
C SER A 293 7.27 -5.47 -22.28
N LEU A 294 6.86 -4.64 -21.32
CA LEU A 294 7.47 -4.60 -19.99
C LEU A 294 7.19 -5.87 -19.17
N PHE A 295 6.02 -6.50 -19.34
CA PHE A 295 5.72 -7.82 -18.79
C PHE A 295 6.72 -8.86 -19.32
N LYS A 296 6.94 -8.92 -20.64
CA LYS A 296 7.86 -9.88 -21.27
C LYS A 296 9.32 -9.65 -20.90
N LYS A 297 9.69 -8.41 -20.57
CA LYS A 297 10.97 -8.05 -19.94
C LYS A 297 11.07 -8.49 -18.47
N ALA A 298 9.97 -8.40 -17.72
CA ALA A 298 9.93 -8.62 -16.27
C ALA A 298 9.67 -10.08 -15.85
N ASP A 299 9.01 -10.89 -16.68
CA ASP A 299 8.75 -12.31 -16.41
C ASP A 299 10.05 -13.08 -16.20
N SER A 300 10.12 -13.85 -15.11
CA SER A 300 11.28 -14.67 -14.76
C SER A 300 11.24 -16.08 -15.37
N GLY A 301 10.16 -16.43 -16.09
CA GLY A 301 9.93 -17.76 -16.65
C GLY A 301 9.55 -18.82 -15.60
N LYS A 302 9.56 -18.47 -14.31
CA LYS A 302 9.26 -19.40 -13.21
C LYS A 302 7.77 -19.78 -13.16
N PRO A 303 7.43 -21.01 -12.73
CA PRO A 303 6.04 -21.39 -12.46
C PRO A 303 5.48 -20.58 -11.28
N ASN A 304 4.16 -20.40 -11.25
CA ASN A 304 3.44 -19.63 -10.24
C ASN A 304 4.10 -18.26 -9.98
N THR A 305 4.11 -17.40 -11.01
CA THR A 305 4.70 -16.05 -10.95
C THR A 305 3.62 -15.00 -11.15
N LEU A 306 3.55 -14.03 -10.23
CA LEU A 306 2.89 -12.73 -10.44
C LEU A 306 3.96 -11.72 -10.86
N VAL A 307 3.78 -11.09 -12.02
CA VAL A 307 4.69 -10.04 -12.50
C VAL A 307 4.20 -8.68 -12.01
N VAL A 308 5.02 -7.98 -11.23
CA VAL A 308 4.66 -6.71 -10.57
C VAL A 308 5.41 -5.55 -11.19
N LEU A 309 4.68 -4.58 -11.74
CA LEU A 309 5.22 -3.36 -12.33
C LEU A 309 4.92 -2.18 -11.39
N PHE A 310 5.94 -1.66 -10.72
CA PHE A 310 5.84 -0.39 -9.97
C PHE A 310 6.29 0.75 -10.88
N THR A 311 5.43 1.75 -11.11
CA THR A 311 5.78 2.88 -11.97
C THR A 311 6.13 4.13 -11.16
N GLY A 312 7.22 4.79 -11.53
CA GLY A 312 7.69 6.02 -10.88
C GLY A 312 6.71 7.18 -11.11
N SER A 313 6.81 8.24 -10.31
CA SER A 313 5.80 9.32 -10.29
C SER A 313 5.66 10.11 -11.60
N GLN A 314 6.61 9.99 -12.52
CA GLN A 314 6.55 10.59 -13.86
C GLN A 314 6.02 9.62 -14.94
N VAL A 315 5.21 8.62 -14.58
CA VAL A 315 4.70 7.60 -15.50
C VAL A 315 3.18 7.52 -15.47
N THR A 316 2.55 8.00 -16.53
CA THR A 316 1.13 7.78 -16.81
C THR A 316 0.90 6.31 -17.19
N VAL A 317 -0.10 5.66 -16.63
CA VAL A 317 -0.52 4.30 -17.01
C VAL A 317 -1.95 4.34 -17.54
N GLN A 318 -2.17 3.79 -18.73
CA GLN A 318 -3.50 3.69 -19.34
C GLN A 318 -4.44 2.89 -18.42
N GLY A 319 -5.54 3.50 -17.99
CA GLY A 319 -6.56 2.92 -17.11
C GLY A 319 -6.47 3.38 -15.65
N LEU A 320 -5.28 3.71 -15.14
CA LEU A 320 -5.12 4.24 -13.80
C LEU A 320 -5.56 5.72 -13.70
N CYS A 321 -5.62 6.23 -12.46
CA CYS A 321 -6.02 7.60 -12.13
C CYS A 321 -7.48 7.96 -12.51
N ARG A 322 -8.34 6.97 -12.81
CA ARG A 322 -9.73 7.16 -13.25
C ARG A 322 -10.77 6.36 -12.47
N GLY A 323 -10.50 6.14 -11.19
CA GLY A 323 -11.22 5.22 -10.30
C GLY A 323 -10.41 3.96 -9.93
N LYS A 324 -9.28 3.74 -10.61
CA LYS A 324 -8.28 2.72 -10.29
C LYS A 324 -6.92 3.33 -9.96
N CYS A 325 -6.22 2.73 -9.01
CA CYS A 325 -4.87 3.10 -8.58
C CYS A 325 -3.84 1.98 -8.76
N TYR A 326 -4.34 0.78 -9.08
CA TYR A 326 -3.60 -0.35 -9.62
C TYR A 326 -4.49 -1.02 -10.69
N GLU A 327 -3.91 -1.90 -11.49
CA GLU A 327 -4.65 -2.79 -12.40
C GLU A 327 -4.00 -4.17 -12.33
N HIS A 328 -4.81 -5.23 -12.27
CA HIS A 328 -4.33 -6.62 -12.39
C HIS A 328 -5.05 -7.32 -13.54
N GLY A 329 -4.41 -8.34 -14.10
CA GLY A 329 -4.93 -9.00 -15.30
C GLY A 329 -3.95 -10.00 -15.89
N LEU A 330 -4.14 -10.33 -17.16
CA LEU A 330 -3.41 -11.41 -17.84
C LEU A 330 -2.59 -10.89 -19.04
N VAL A 331 -1.33 -11.32 -19.13
CA VAL A 331 -0.51 -11.28 -20.35
C VAL A 331 -0.07 -12.71 -20.65
N ASP A 332 -0.30 -13.19 -21.88
CA ASP A 332 -0.02 -14.58 -22.29
C ASP A 332 -0.54 -15.64 -21.28
N ASN A 333 -1.75 -15.40 -20.73
CA ASN A 333 -2.41 -16.19 -19.66
C ASN A 333 -1.62 -16.33 -18.34
N LYS A 334 -0.74 -15.38 -18.04
CA LYS A 334 -0.05 -15.23 -16.75
C LYS A 334 -0.50 -13.96 -16.02
N PRO A 335 -0.64 -13.98 -14.68
CA PRO A 335 -1.10 -12.82 -13.92
C PRO A 335 -0.03 -11.73 -13.82
N TYR A 336 -0.46 -10.48 -13.94
CA TYR A 336 0.33 -9.29 -13.64
C TYR A 336 -0.42 -8.33 -12.70
N LEU A 337 0.34 -7.44 -12.06
CA LEU A 337 -0.16 -6.32 -11.26
C LEU A 337 0.68 -5.09 -11.57
N ILE A 338 0.06 -4.01 -12.04
CA ILE A 338 0.70 -2.70 -12.22
C ILE A 338 0.17 -1.70 -11.19
N VAL A 339 1.07 -0.95 -10.56
CA VAL A 339 0.73 0.04 -9.53
C VAL A 339 1.46 1.35 -9.82
N GLY A 340 0.71 2.45 -9.87
CA GLY A 340 1.25 3.78 -10.10
C GLY A 340 1.66 4.48 -8.80
N ASN A 341 2.80 5.16 -8.80
CA ASN A 341 3.11 6.18 -7.79
C ASN A 341 2.25 7.44 -8.08
N PRO A 342 1.30 7.82 -7.20
CA PRO A 342 0.33 8.88 -7.47
C PRO A 342 0.87 10.30 -7.26
N GLU A 343 2.11 10.47 -6.82
CA GLU A 343 2.74 11.73 -6.35
C GLU A 343 2.68 12.91 -7.33
N ILE A 344 2.53 12.68 -8.63
CA ILE A 344 2.36 13.73 -9.66
C ILE A 344 1.08 13.53 -10.47
N GLU A 345 0.88 12.33 -11.05
CA GLU A 345 -0.20 12.09 -12.03
C GLU A 345 -1.62 12.18 -11.45
N CYS A 346 -1.84 11.74 -10.20
CA CYS A 346 -3.17 11.78 -9.58
C CYS A 346 -3.16 11.70 -8.04
N PRO A 347 -2.51 12.65 -7.34
CA PRO A 347 -2.44 12.63 -5.88
C PRO A 347 -3.82 12.70 -5.23
N GLY A 348 -4.78 13.40 -5.83
CA GLY A 348 -6.17 13.51 -5.35
C GLY A 348 -7.13 12.42 -5.84
N ALA A 349 -6.66 11.40 -6.55
CA ALA A 349 -7.42 10.16 -6.76
C ALA A 349 -6.83 8.98 -5.98
N CYS A 350 -5.50 8.89 -5.90
CA CYS A 350 -4.79 7.68 -5.48
C CYS A 350 -3.79 7.90 -4.34
N GLY A 351 -3.65 9.13 -3.82
CA GLY A 351 -2.78 9.49 -2.71
C GLY A 351 -3.44 9.50 -1.32
N TRP A 352 -4.73 9.15 -1.21
CA TRP A 352 -5.43 9.07 0.08
C TRP A 352 -4.83 7.94 0.96
N PRO A 353 -4.60 8.16 2.28
CA PRO A 353 -5.01 9.29 3.10
C PRO A 353 -3.94 10.38 3.30
N PHE A 354 -2.86 10.38 2.51
CA PHE A 354 -1.74 11.33 2.63
C PHE A 354 -1.94 12.61 1.81
N ASN A 355 -2.74 12.52 0.75
CA ASN A 355 -3.24 13.63 -0.05
C ASN A 355 -4.77 13.72 0.08
N ARG A 356 -5.32 14.94 -0.08
CA ARG A 356 -6.78 15.15 -0.13
C ARG A 356 -7.32 14.59 -1.45
N LEU A 357 -8.46 13.91 -1.39
CA LEU A 357 -9.21 13.49 -2.57
C LEU A 357 -9.83 14.70 -3.28
N ASP A 358 -9.77 14.71 -4.62
CA ASP A 358 -10.40 15.70 -5.49
C ASP A 358 -11.94 15.57 -5.51
N TYR A 359 -12.45 14.46 -4.99
CA TYR A 359 -13.88 14.11 -4.92
C TYR A 359 -14.28 13.62 -3.53
N GLY A 360 -15.59 13.44 -3.32
CA GLY A 360 -16.17 13.03 -2.04
C GLY A 360 -16.54 14.22 -1.16
N VAL A 361 -16.35 14.07 0.16
CA VAL A 361 -16.74 15.09 1.15
C VAL A 361 -15.73 16.24 1.22
N SER A 362 -16.14 17.39 1.78
CA SER A 362 -15.26 18.56 1.97
C SER A 362 -14.45 18.50 3.28
N ASN A 363 -14.97 17.88 4.33
CA ASN A 363 -14.39 17.78 5.67
C ASN A 363 -13.28 16.71 5.80
N GLN A 364 -12.55 16.43 4.72
CA GLN A 364 -11.48 15.43 4.72
C GLN A 364 -10.34 15.81 5.66
N VAL A 365 -9.80 14.82 6.37
CA VAL A 365 -8.62 14.95 7.24
C VAL A 365 -7.53 14.00 6.75
N THR A 366 -6.52 14.57 6.09
CA THR A 366 -5.32 13.83 5.67
C THR A 366 -4.39 13.55 6.85
N VAL A 367 -3.70 12.42 6.81
CA VAL A 367 -2.68 12.03 7.80
C VAL A 367 -1.28 12.10 7.20
N LYS A 368 -0.22 12.03 8.02
CA LYS A 368 1.17 12.10 7.54
C LYS A 368 1.67 10.70 7.10
N PRO A 369 2.38 10.56 5.97
CA PRO A 369 2.95 9.29 5.51
C PRO A 369 3.92 8.66 6.54
N PRO A 370 3.80 7.35 6.86
CA PRO A 370 4.59 6.67 7.89
C PRO A 370 6.08 6.53 7.54
N ASN A 371 6.44 6.43 6.26
CA ASN A 371 7.82 6.39 5.77
C ASN A 371 8.27 7.74 5.19
N GLY A 372 7.49 8.81 5.39
CA GLY A 372 7.87 10.19 5.07
C GLY A 372 7.74 10.62 3.61
N ASN A 373 7.32 9.74 2.69
CA ASN A 373 7.05 10.08 1.28
C ASN A 373 5.65 9.61 0.90
N ALA A 374 4.75 10.57 0.62
CA ALA A 374 3.34 10.28 0.32
C ALA A 374 3.16 9.39 -0.92
N GLY A 375 4.01 9.56 -1.94
CA GLY A 375 3.98 8.76 -3.15
C GLY A 375 4.17 7.27 -2.90
N ILE A 376 5.27 6.89 -2.23
CA ILE A 376 5.58 5.48 -1.97
C ILE A 376 4.63 4.84 -0.95
N ASP A 377 4.20 5.58 0.08
CA ASP A 377 3.27 5.04 1.08
C ASP A 377 1.87 4.86 0.49
N ALA A 378 1.39 5.77 -0.36
CA ALA A 378 0.15 5.57 -1.11
C ALA A 378 0.26 4.45 -2.16
N MET A 379 1.39 4.38 -2.89
CA MET A 379 1.66 3.27 -3.79
C MET A 379 1.68 1.92 -3.06
N LEU A 380 2.09 1.86 -1.79
CA LEU A 380 1.97 0.66 -0.97
C LEU A 380 0.53 0.30 -0.56
N ILE A 381 -0.33 1.28 -0.25
CA ILE A 381 -1.77 1.03 -0.02
C ILE A 381 -2.38 0.39 -1.27
N ASN A 382 -2.11 0.99 -2.43
CA ASN A 382 -2.59 0.53 -3.73
C ASN A 382 -2.02 -0.85 -4.10
N PHE A 383 -0.74 -1.11 -3.80
CA PHE A 383 -0.12 -2.42 -3.99
C PHE A 383 -0.69 -3.49 -3.07
N ALA A 384 -0.98 -3.17 -1.80
CA ALA A 384 -1.59 -4.12 -0.87
C ALA A 384 -2.99 -4.50 -1.34
N SER A 385 -3.84 -3.53 -1.71
CA SER A 385 -5.16 -3.78 -2.29
C SER A 385 -5.06 -4.64 -3.55
N GLY A 386 -4.17 -4.27 -4.49
CA GLY A 386 -3.97 -5.00 -5.73
C GLY A 386 -3.33 -6.38 -5.59
N LEU A 387 -2.51 -6.61 -4.56
CA LEU A 387 -1.98 -7.93 -4.25
C LEU A 387 -3.08 -8.85 -3.69
N ALA A 388 -3.96 -8.32 -2.84
CA ALA A 388 -5.13 -9.08 -2.36
C ALA A 388 -6.09 -9.41 -3.52
N ALA A 389 -6.33 -8.46 -4.43
CA ALA A 389 -7.11 -8.69 -5.66
C ALA A 389 -6.45 -9.76 -6.57
N ALA A 390 -5.21 -9.56 -6.99
CA ALA A 390 -4.48 -10.48 -7.88
C ALA A 390 -4.28 -11.89 -7.28
N VAL A 391 -4.26 -12.05 -5.95
CA VAL A 391 -4.21 -13.37 -5.30
C VAL A 391 -5.58 -14.05 -5.27
N THR A 392 -6.65 -13.30 -4.97
CA THR A 392 -8.01 -13.84 -4.79
C THR A 392 -8.82 -13.90 -6.08
N ASN A 393 -8.42 -13.20 -7.14
CA ASN A 393 -9.11 -13.17 -8.43
C ASN A 393 -8.17 -13.11 -9.68
N PRO A 394 -7.04 -13.84 -9.74
CA PRO A 394 -5.99 -13.67 -10.77
C PRO A 394 -6.44 -13.81 -12.23
N PHE A 395 -7.59 -14.44 -12.49
CA PHE A 395 -8.14 -14.70 -13.83
C PHE A 395 -9.59 -14.20 -13.97
N ASN A 396 -10.00 -13.17 -13.21
CA ASN A 396 -11.37 -12.60 -13.21
C ASN A 396 -12.50 -13.64 -13.06
N THR A 397 -12.22 -14.71 -12.32
CA THR A 397 -13.09 -15.88 -12.10
C THR A 397 -13.01 -16.41 -10.66
N GLY A 398 -12.18 -15.81 -9.80
CA GLY A 398 -12.01 -16.14 -8.38
C GLY A 398 -13.04 -15.45 -7.50
N PHE A 399 -12.61 -14.50 -6.67
CA PHE A 399 -13.47 -13.77 -5.73
C PHE A 399 -13.76 -12.33 -6.17
N PHE A 400 -15.01 -12.06 -6.57
CA PHE A 400 -15.48 -10.70 -6.86
C PHE A 400 -17.00 -10.57 -6.68
N LYS A 401 -17.51 -9.35 -6.80
CA LYS A 401 -18.90 -9.07 -7.20
C LYS A 401 -18.94 -7.96 -8.25
N PRO A 402 -20.01 -7.82 -9.04
CA PRO A 402 -20.12 -6.73 -10.02
C PRO A 402 -19.97 -5.35 -9.37
N GLY A 403 -19.27 -4.43 -10.05
CA GLY A 403 -19.08 -3.04 -9.64
C GLY A 403 -19.39 -2.06 -10.76
N PRO A 404 -19.09 -0.76 -10.56
CA PRO A 404 -19.36 0.27 -11.55
C PRO A 404 -18.51 0.09 -12.82
N LYS A 405 -19.09 0.37 -14.00
CA LYS A 405 -18.38 0.35 -15.31
C LYS A 405 -17.69 -1.00 -15.63
N ASP A 406 -18.30 -2.10 -15.20
CA ASP A 406 -17.78 -3.48 -15.35
C ASP A 406 -16.49 -3.78 -14.57
N ASP A 407 -15.98 -2.84 -13.77
CA ASP A 407 -14.86 -3.07 -12.85
C ASP A 407 -15.33 -3.92 -11.65
N PRO A 408 -14.67 -5.05 -11.33
CA PRO A 408 -15.07 -5.90 -10.22
C PRO A 408 -14.80 -5.26 -8.85
N ILE A 409 -15.68 -5.54 -7.89
CA ILE A 409 -15.43 -5.27 -6.47
C ILE A 409 -14.81 -6.52 -5.85
N GLU A 410 -13.59 -6.37 -5.32
CA GLU A 410 -12.65 -7.43 -4.96
C GLU A 410 -12.15 -7.28 -3.52
N ALA A 411 -11.32 -8.22 -3.05
CA ALA A 411 -10.90 -8.33 -1.65
C ALA A 411 -10.38 -7.02 -1.04
N GLY A 412 -9.62 -6.24 -1.81
CA GLY A 412 -9.05 -4.95 -1.41
C GLY A 412 -9.84 -3.69 -1.81
N THR A 413 -10.96 -3.82 -2.55
CA THR A 413 -11.79 -2.66 -3.01
C THR A 413 -13.20 -2.66 -2.42
N ALA A 414 -13.69 -3.79 -1.89
CA ALA A 414 -14.95 -3.86 -1.16
C ALA A 414 -14.96 -3.06 0.16
N CYS A 415 -13.79 -2.60 0.62
CA CYS A 415 -13.58 -1.88 1.88
C CYS A 415 -12.78 -0.59 1.66
N ASP A 416 -12.97 0.05 0.51
CA ASP A 416 -12.22 1.23 0.08
C ASP A 416 -12.29 2.39 1.10
N ASN A 417 -11.18 3.13 1.21
CA ASN A 417 -10.93 4.24 2.15
C ASN A 417 -11.04 3.92 3.66
N ILE A 418 -11.31 2.67 4.06
CA ILE A 418 -11.32 2.23 5.47
C ILE A 418 -9.88 1.84 5.89
N PHE A 419 -9.33 2.49 6.92
CA PHE A 419 -8.00 2.19 7.45
C PHE A 419 -8.00 1.75 8.93
N GLY A 420 -9.05 2.08 9.68
CA GLY A 420 -9.20 1.58 11.04
C GLY A 420 -10.62 1.74 11.59
N SER A 421 -10.85 1.17 12.77
CA SER A 421 -12.14 1.22 13.45
C SER A 421 -12.74 2.64 13.53
N GLY A 422 -13.97 2.81 13.05
CA GLY A 422 -14.69 4.10 13.02
C GLY A 422 -14.38 5.00 11.82
N ALA A 423 -13.85 4.46 10.72
CA ALA A 423 -13.71 5.19 9.46
C ALA A 423 -15.05 5.69 8.92
N VAL A 424 -15.02 6.88 8.30
CA VAL A 424 -16.16 7.52 7.60
C VAL A 424 -15.62 8.23 6.36
N PRO A 425 -16.45 8.59 5.35
CA PRO A 425 -15.98 9.30 4.17
C PRO A 425 -15.10 10.51 4.53
N GLY A 426 -13.88 10.56 3.99
CA GLY A 426 -12.90 11.61 4.27
C GLY A 426 -12.15 11.50 5.62
N GLN A 427 -12.27 10.41 6.37
CA GLN A 427 -11.49 10.16 7.60
C GLN A 427 -11.09 8.68 7.71
N THR A 428 -9.82 8.43 8.02
CA THR A 428 -9.20 7.08 8.10
C THR A 428 -9.86 6.11 9.07
N GLY A 429 -10.60 6.63 10.06
CA GLY A 429 -10.86 5.94 11.31
C GLY A 429 -9.64 5.98 12.23
N LYS A 430 -9.65 5.17 13.29
CA LYS A 430 -8.55 5.08 14.27
C LYS A 430 -7.30 4.49 13.63
N VAL A 431 -6.24 5.30 13.56
CA VAL A 431 -4.89 4.88 13.16
C VAL A 431 -3.90 5.39 14.20
N GLU A 432 -2.79 4.68 14.39
CA GLU A 432 -1.76 5.06 15.36
C GLU A 432 -0.90 6.21 14.84
N LEU A 433 -0.31 6.96 15.78
CA LEU A 433 0.61 8.05 15.50
C LEU A 433 2.01 7.71 16.01
N ASP A 434 3.02 7.87 15.16
CA ASP A 434 4.42 7.72 15.56
C ASP A 434 4.92 9.00 16.25
N PRO A 435 5.28 8.98 17.55
CA PRO A 435 5.75 10.19 18.24
C PRO A 435 7.07 10.75 17.69
N ALA A 436 7.88 9.92 17.02
CA ALA A 436 9.20 10.33 16.52
C ALA A 436 9.14 10.99 15.13
N SER A 437 8.34 10.42 14.21
CA SER A 437 8.20 10.94 12.85
C SER A 437 6.95 11.82 12.64
N GLY A 438 5.96 11.71 13.52
CA GLY A 438 4.61 12.23 13.32
C GLY A 438 3.81 11.51 12.22
N GLY A 439 4.32 10.39 11.68
CA GLY A 439 3.65 9.59 10.66
C GLY A 439 2.53 8.74 11.24
N SER A 440 1.44 8.56 10.48
CA SER A 440 0.30 7.74 10.89
C SER A 440 0.35 6.37 10.22
N TYR A 441 -0.02 5.33 10.95
CA TYR A 441 0.11 3.93 10.53
C TYR A 441 -0.99 3.05 11.13
N ASN A 442 -1.27 1.92 10.50
CA ASN A 442 -2.14 0.88 11.06
C ASN A 442 -1.52 -0.52 11.06
N ALA A 443 -0.30 -0.69 10.52
CA ALA A 443 0.42 -1.95 10.56
C ALA A 443 1.92 -1.76 10.85
N ILE A 444 2.54 -2.79 11.44
CA ILE A 444 3.97 -2.87 11.74
C ILE A 444 4.56 -4.12 11.09
N GLY A 445 5.66 -3.97 10.36
CA GLY A 445 6.37 -5.04 9.66
C GLY A 445 7.73 -5.39 10.24
N GLU A 446 8.63 -5.93 9.41
CA GLU A 446 10.00 -6.26 9.81
C GLU A 446 10.71 -5.06 10.45
N LYS A 447 11.46 -5.32 11.53
CA LYS A 447 12.32 -4.34 12.20
C LYS A 447 11.60 -3.08 12.67
N GLY A 448 10.28 -3.14 12.88
CA GLY A 448 9.47 -2.02 13.33
C GLY A 448 9.11 -0.99 12.25
N MET A 449 9.30 -1.30 10.96
CA MET A 449 8.85 -0.44 9.87
C MET A 449 7.32 -0.31 9.88
N LYS A 450 6.83 0.93 9.74
CA LYS A 450 5.40 1.28 9.88
C LYS A 450 4.76 1.42 8.51
N PHE A 451 3.52 0.96 8.40
CA PHE A 451 2.77 0.95 7.15
C PHE A 451 1.33 1.40 7.37
N MET A 452 0.74 1.98 6.33
CA MET A 452 -0.71 2.09 6.20
C MET A 452 -1.15 1.03 5.20
N LEU A 453 -2.07 0.14 5.60
CA LEU A 453 -2.64 -0.90 4.76
C LEU A 453 -4.16 -0.66 4.61
N PRO A 454 -4.73 -0.91 3.42
CA PRO A 454 -6.18 -0.81 3.23
C PRO A 454 -6.90 -1.88 4.04
N SER A 455 -8.15 -1.62 4.42
CA SER A 455 -9.03 -2.68 4.88
C SER A 455 -9.26 -3.72 3.79
N VAL A 456 -9.37 -4.99 4.19
CA VAL A 456 -9.70 -6.11 3.30
C VAL A 456 -11.02 -6.72 3.75
N TRP A 457 -11.86 -7.12 2.79
CA TRP A 457 -13.08 -7.87 3.08
C TRP A 457 -12.72 -9.23 3.69
N ASN A 458 -13.23 -9.52 4.89
CA ASN A 458 -12.94 -10.76 5.58
C ASN A 458 -14.02 -11.81 5.24
N PRO A 459 -13.66 -12.93 4.56
CA PRO A 459 -14.63 -13.92 4.10
C PRO A 459 -15.25 -14.72 5.27
N ARG A 460 -14.59 -14.77 6.43
CA ARG A 460 -15.12 -15.46 7.63
C ARG A 460 -16.22 -14.66 8.32
N THR A 461 -16.09 -13.33 8.36
CA THR A 461 -16.99 -12.44 9.11
C THR A 461 -17.96 -11.65 8.22
N ASN A 462 -17.79 -11.69 6.89
CA ASN A 462 -18.54 -10.89 5.92
C ASN A 462 -18.59 -9.39 6.28
N ASN A 463 -17.44 -8.87 6.70
CA ASN A 463 -17.24 -7.49 7.10
C ASN A 463 -15.84 -7.01 6.71
N CYS A 464 -15.65 -5.69 6.66
CA CYS A 464 -14.35 -5.08 6.46
C CYS A 464 -13.45 -5.24 7.70
N TRP A 465 -12.23 -5.74 7.51
CA TRP A 465 -11.25 -5.96 8.57
C TRP A 465 -10.06 -5.01 8.40
N THR A 466 -9.55 -4.50 9.52
CA THR A 466 -8.39 -3.60 9.61
C THR A 466 -7.37 -4.16 10.59
N ALA A 467 -6.10 -3.79 10.43
CA ALA A 467 -5.03 -4.25 11.33
C ALA A 467 -5.07 -3.62 12.74
N LEU A 468 -6.00 -2.67 12.97
CA LEU A 468 -6.35 -1.99 14.23
C LEU A 468 -7.85 -1.65 14.30
#